data_AF-A0A7H8RDX2-F1
#
_entry.id   AF-A0A7H8RDX2-F1
#
_cell.length_a   1.000
_cell.length_b   1.000
_cell.length_c   1.000
_cell.angle_alpha   90.00
_cell.angle_beta   90.00
_cell.angle_gamma   90.00
#
_symmetry.space_group_name_H-M   'P 1'
#
loop_
_entity.id
_entity.type
_entity.pdbx_description
1 polymer ?
#
loop_
_entity_poly.entity_id
_entity_poly.type
_entity_poly.pdbx_seq_one_letter_code
_entity_poly.pdbx_strand_id
1 'polypeptide(L)'
;MISLSQTQLLIQASRPVSWIIAPSIYFAGFIHSGTVPKSIAALLFGVGLSFPTCLVTFGVNDIYDYSSDKQNSRKRSPRVYGTLLYENDHTTVLQGAKIATFITLLLATPASIQYPPLLAYTLSFLFLSWAYSSPPFRIKERVILDSLSNGLICWLFWASGYTQGDDGTGDIGKSFYSGWAVFFYASASHSLAAVADTNPDKLAKYRTTAVVYGEKFAAFLSITYYFCAAILAGISTSIGMAACAGVITSMVILIQDEYVVIPGRGHSLYSQSIFLEDTTKTDNHIAKGTSSFGKRSLHIQKHTCANCGYPSAKVRKFNWSEKAKRRKSTGTGRMRYLKTVDRKFQNGFQTGVPKGARGPTAA
;
A
#
# COMPACT_ATOMS: atom_id res chain seq x y z
N MET A 1 18.47 31.33 11.17
CA MET A 1 18.67 30.87 9.78
C MET A 1 18.49 29.36 9.75
N ILE A 2 17.61 28.85 8.89
CA ILE A 2 17.42 27.40 8.69
C ILE A 2 18.61 26.89 7.87
N SER A 3 19.26 25.80 8.27
CA SER A 3 20.35 25.21 7.50
C SER A 3 19.83 24.55 6.21
N LEU A 4 20.67 24.39 5.19
CA LEU A 4 20.31 23.66 3.96
C LEU A 4 19.78 22.24 4.27
N SER A 5 20.35 21.58 5.28
CA SER A 5 19.92 20.27 5.75
C SER A 5 18.50 20.29 6.36
N GLN A 6 18.17 21.32 7.14
CA GLN A 6 16.83 21.48 7.71
C GLN A 6 15.77 21.77 6.64
N THR A 7 16.09 22.57 5.61
CA THR A 7 15.17 22.79 4.49
C THR A 7 14.88 21.50 3.73
N GLN A 8 15.93 20.71 3.44
CA GLN A 8 15.77 19.42 2.76
C GLN A 8 14.92 18.45 3.59
N LEU A 9 15.12 18.41 4.90
CA LEU A 9 14.32 17.63 5.84
C LEU A 9 12.83 18.00 5.75
N LEU A 10 12.49 19.30 5.81
CA LEU A 10 11.09 19.76 5.74
C LEU A 10 10.45 19.39 4.39
N ILE A 11 11.18 19.54 3.29
CA ILE A 11 10.70 19.14 1.95
C ILE A 11 10.39 17.65 1.94
N GLN A 12 11.29 16.80 2.44
CA GLN A 12 11.07 15.35 2.48
C GLN A 12 9.89 14.95 3.38
N ALA A 13 9.80 15.53 4.57
CA ALA A 13 8.70 15.28 5.52
C ALA A 13 7.32 15.66 4.95
N SER A 14 7.28 16.68 4.07
CA SER A 14 6.04 17.12 3.41
C SER A 14 5.60 16.24 2.23
N ARG A 15 6.36 15.21 1.83
CA ARG A 15 6.08 14.30 0.71
C ARG A 15 5.73 15.02 -0.61
N PRO A 16 6.73 15.50 -1.38
CA PRO A 16 6.52 16.32 -2.58
C PRO A 16 5.58 15.74 -3.64
N VAL A 17 5.51 14.42 -3.77
CA VAL A 17 4.57 13.73 -4.67
C VAL A 17 3.11 14.05 -4.32
N SER A 18 2.82 14.29 -3.04
CA SER A 18 1.47 14.59 -2.54
C SER A 18 1.09 16.06 -2.62
N TRP A 19 2.02 16.97 -2.97
CA TRP A 19 1.77 18.42 -3.04
C TRP A 19 0.68 18.81 -4.03
N ILE A 20 0.36 17.95 -5.01
CA ILE A 20 -0.66 18.21 -6.02
C ILE A 20 -2.07 17.96 -5.49
N ILE A 21 -2.22 17.08 -4.49
CA ILE A 21 -3.52 16.49 -4.14
C ILE A 21 -4.52 17.55 -3.66
N ALA A 22 -4.15 18.33 -2.64
CA ALA A 22 -5.04 19.34 -2.07
C ALA A 22 -5.33 20.49 -3.07
N PRO A 23 -4.34 21.04 -3.80
CA PRO A 23 -4.60 22.00 -4.88
C PRO A 23 -5.54 21.45 -5.97
N SER A 24 -5.37 20.19 -6.40
CA SER A 24 -6.25 19.59 -7.40
C SER A 24 -7.70 19.50 -6.93
N ILE A 25 -7.93 19.11 -5.68
CA ILE A 25 -9.29 19.04 -5.10
C ILE A 25 -9.89 20.44 -4.95
N TYR A 26 -9.08 21.42 -4.55
CA TYR A 26 -9.47 22.82 -4.50
C TYR A 26 -9.89 23.36 -5.88
N PHE A 27 -9.10 23.14 -6.92
CA PHE A 27 -9.46 23.57 -8.28
C PHE A 27 -10.63 22.78 -8.86
N ALA A 28 -10.85 21.52 -8.46
CA ALA A 28 -12.07 20.80 -8.78
C ALA A 28 -13.32 21.50 -8.20
N GLY A 29 -13.18 22.18 -7.06
CA GLY A 29 -14.20 23.08 -6.51
C GLY A 29 -14.64 24.16 -7.50
N PHE A 30 -13.68 24.91 -8.06
CA PHE A 30 -13.95 25.91 -9.10
C PHE A 30 -14.62 25.31 -10.33
N ILE A 31 -14.11 24.18 -10.82
CA ILE A 31 -14.68 23.50 -12.00
C ILE A 31 -16.14 23.11 -11.73
N HIS A 32 -16.45 22.56 -10.56
CA HIS A 32 -17.83 22.20 -10.19
C HIS A 32 -18.74 23.42 -10.02
N SER A 33 -18.21 24.59 -9.64
CA SER A 33 -18.96 25.85 -9.63
C SER A 33 -19.19 26.44 -11.04
N GLY A 34 -18.56 25.87 -12.08
CA GLY A 34 -18.65 26.36 -13.45
C GLY A 34 -17.73 27.55 -13.75
N THR A 35 -16.72 27.80 -12.92
CA THR A 35 -15.81 28.94 -13.06
C THR A 35 -14.35 28.53 -12.88
N VAL A 36 -13.45 29.51 -12.96
CA VAL A 36 -12.01 29.38 -12.70
C VAL A 36 -11.59 30.47 -11.72
N PRO A 37 -10.45 30.34 -11.01
CA PRO A 37 -9.96 31.37 -10.11
C PRO A 37 -9.82 32.73 -10.81
N LYS A 38 -10.53 33.75 -10.31
CA LYS A 38 -10.55 35.11 -10.89
C LYS A 38 -9.60 36.08 -10.21
N SER A 39 -9.01 35.72 -9.06
CA SER A 39 -8.12 36.59 -8.28
C SER A 39 -6.77 35.92 -8.02
N ILE A 40 -5.72 36.75 -7.92
CA ILE A 40 -4.39 36.30 -7.52
C ILE A 40 -4.44 35.68 -6.11
N ALA A 41 -5.29 36.21 -5.22
CA ALA A 41 -5.50 35.65 -3.88
C ALA A 41 -5.99 34.19 -3.94
N ALA A 42 -6.97 33.88 -4.79
CA ALA A 42 -7.49 32.53 -4.96
C ALA A 42 -6.43 31.57 -5.52
N LEU A 43 -5.57 32.04 -6.44
CA LEU A 43 -4.45 31.25 -6.97
C LEU A 43 -3.37 31.00 -5.92
N LEU A 44 -2.97 32.04 -5.17
CA LEU A 44 -1.98 31.94 -4.10
C LEU A 44 -2.46 31.02 -2.97
N PHE A 45 -3.73 31.07 -2.61
CA PHE A 45 -4.31 30.12 -1.65
C PHE A 45 -4.27 28.68 -2.18
N GLY A 46 -4.65 28.46 -3.44
CA GLY A 46 -4.55 27.15 -4.09
C GLY A 46 -3.14 26.59 -4.10
N VAL A 47 -2.12 27.41 -4.40
CA VAL A 47 -0.70 27.02 -4.28
C VAL A 47 -0.31 26.81 -2.82
N GLY A 48 -0.83 27.60 -1.89
CA GLY A 48 -0.63 27.46 -0.45
C GLY A 48 -1.11 26.11 0.13
N LEU A 49 -2.02 25.42 -0.56
CA LEU A 49 -2.46 24.08 -0.20
C LEU A 49 -1.45 22.97 -0.55
N SER A 50 -0.30 23.30 -1.15
CA SER A 50 0.76 22.35 -1.50
C SER A 50 1.70 22.07 -0.31
N PHE A 51 2.95 22.53 -0.35
CA PHE A 51 3.98 22.29 0.65
C PHE A 51 3.53 22.58 2.09
N PRO A 52 2.94 23.75 2.43
CA PRO A 52 2.56 24.06 3.81
C PRO A 52 1.56 23.05 4.38
N THR A 53 0.45 22.81 3.66
CA THR A 53 -0.59 21.88 4.10
C THR A 53 -0.09 20.45 4.15
N CYS A 54 0.74 20.02 3.20
CA CYS A 54 1.34 18.69 3.23
C CYS A 54 2.35 18.52 4.38
N LEU A 55 3.10 19.57 4.74
CA LEU A 55 3.98 19.52 5.91
C LEU A 55 3.17 19.39 7.22
N VAL A 56 2.03 20.09 7.33
CA VAL A 56 1.12 19.92 8.46
C VAL A 56 0.58 18.50 8.48
N THR A 57 0.02 17.99 7.38
CA THR A 57 -0.62 16.67 7.37
C THR A 57 0.38 15.52 7.53
N PHE A 58 1.47 15.49 6.77
CA PHE A 58 2.41 14.37 6.79
C PHE A 58 3.53 14.54 7.82
N GLY A 59 4.05 15.75 8.00
CA GLY A 59 5.13 16.00 8.96
C GLY A 59 4.67 15.78 10.40
N VAL A 60 3.49 16.29 10.76
CA VAL A 60 2.89 16.03 12.08
C VAL A 60 2.57 14.53 12.23
N ASN A 61 2.05 13.90 11.19
CA ASN A 61 1.77 12.46 11.22
C ASN A 61 3.04 11.64 11.50
N ASP A 62 4.13 11.88 10.76
CA ASP A 62 5.37 11.12 10.89
C ASP A 62 6.01 11.27 12.29
N ILE A 63 5.88 12.43 12.95
CA ILE A 63 6.30 12.62 14.34
C ILE A 63 5.51 11.71 15.29
N TYR A 64 4.19 11.78 15.20
CA TYR A 64 3.28 11.07 16.10
C TYR A 64 3.11 9.58 15.77
N ASP A 65 3.57 9.15 14.59
CA ASP A 65 3.55 7.77 14.10
C ASP A 65 4.90 7.07 14.15
N TYR A 66 5.94 7.72 14.66
CA TYR A 66 7.31 7.20 14.67
C TYR A 66 7.44 5.73 15.09
N SER A 67 6.71 5.29 16.12
CA SER A 67 6.74 3.89 16.58
C SER A 67 6.17 2.87 15.59
N SER A 68 5.21 3.25 14.74
CA SER A 68 4.71 2.43 13.63
C SER A 68 5.64 2.52 12.43
N ASP A 69 6.07 3.74 12.09
CA ASP A 69 6.94 4.01 10.94
C ASP A 69 8.29 3.29 11.02
N LYS A 70 8.87 3.18 12.22
CA LYS A 70 10.10 2.41 12.48
C LYS A 70 9.98 0.93 12.08
N GLN A 71 8.77 0.38 12.13
CA GLN A 71 8.47 -1.01 11.84
C GLN A 71 8.05 -1.24 10.39
N ASN A 72 7.69 -0.16 9.68
CA ASN A 72 7.20 -0.21 8.32
C ASN A 72 8.36 -0.32 7.31
N SER A 73 8.44 -1.43 6.58
CA SER A 73 9.46 -1.64 5.55
C SER A 73 9.36 -0.64 4.40
N ARG A 74 8.17 -0.07 4.14
CA ARG A 74 7.94 0.92 3.07
C ARG A 74 8.62 2.26 3.34
N LYS A 75 8.75 2.65 4.60
CA LYS A 75 9.44 3.88 5.05
C LYS A 75 10.97 3.83 4.86
N ARG A 76 11.50 2.70 4.40
CA ARG A 76 12.91 2.57 3.98
C ARG A 76 13.18 3.13 2.57
N SER A 77 12.13 3.41 1.77
CA SER A 77 12.25 3.98 0.43
C SER A 77 11.75 5.44 0.40
N PRO A 78 12.66 6.43 0.23
CA PRO A 78 12.35 7.87 0.38
C PRO A 78 11.28 8.45 -0.55
N ARG A 79 11.06 7.86 -1.74
CA ARG A 79 10.45 8.59 -2.87
C ARG A 79 8.94 8.81 -2.76
N VAL A 80 8.19 7.79 -2.32
CA VAL A 80 6.72 7.82 -2.37
C VAL A 80 6.10 7.96 -0.98
N TYR A 81 6.66 7.26 0.02
CA TYR A 81 6.08 7.19 1.37
C TYR A 81 6.78 8.13 2.37
N GLY A 82 7.77 8.90 1.92
CA GLY A 82 8.66 9.70 2.76
C GLY A 82 9.82 8.89 3.34
N THR A 83 10.77 9.59 3.96
CA THR A 83 11.86 9.01 4.76
C THR A 83 11.40 8.77 6.20
N LEU A 84 11.98 7.78 6.88
CA LEU A 84 11.79 7.63 8.32
C LEU A 84 12.30 8.89 9.04
N LEU A 85 11.41 9.57 9.75
CA LEU A 85 11.74 10.78 10.50
C LEU A 85 12.28 10.43 11.89
N TYR A 86 13.57 10.70 12.13
CA TYR A 86 14.21 10.39 13.41
C TYR A 86 13.79 11.36 14.52
N GLU A 87 13.86 10.92 15.78
CA GLU A 87 13.45 11.71 16.96
C GLU A 87 14.16 13.07 17.06
N ASN A 88 15.44 13.14 16.68
CA ASN A 88 16.22 14.39 16.67
C ASN A 88 15.63 15.46 15.73
N ASP A 89 14.90 15.05 14.70
CA ASP A 89 14.33 15.92 13.69
C ASP A 89 12.89 16.38 14.04
N HIS A 90 12.25 15.74 15.03
CA HIS A 90 10.85 16.01 15.39
C HIS A 90 10.61 17.47 15.76
N THR A 91 11.51 18.08 16.52
CA THR A 91 11.39 19.49 16.93
C THR A 91 11.39 20.42 15.72
N THR A 92 12.30 20.18 14.77
CA THR A 92 12.42 20.98 13.54
C THR A 92 11.16 20.86 12.69
N VAL A 93 10.68 19.63 12.48
CA VAL A 93 9.47 19.39 11.67
C VAL A 93 8.22 19.94 12.37
N LEU A 94 8.12 19.84 13.70
CA LEU A 94 6.99 20.39 14.45
C LEU A 94 6.95 21.92 14.38
N GLN A 95 8.10 22.59 14.50
CA GLN A 95 8.20 24.04 14.29
C GLN A 95 7.85 24.42 12.86
N GLY A 96 8.34 23.65 11.88
CA GLY A 96 7.98 23.81 10.47
C GLY A 96 6.48 23.69 10.23
N ALA A 97 5.81 22.71 10.82
CA ALA A 97 4.37 22.52 10.71
C ALA A 97 3.57 23.67 11.37
N LYS A 98 4.03 24.21 12.50
CA LYS A 98 3.40 25.40 13.13
C LYS A 98 3.52 26.64 12.23
N ILE A 99 4.70 26.87 11.66
CA ILE A 99 4.94 27.97 10.71
C ILE A 99 4.08 27.76 9.44
N ALA A 100 4.03 26.53 8.91
CA ALA A 100 3.21 26.19 7.76
C ALA A 100 1.72 26.40 8.02
N THR A 101 1.22 26.07 9.23
CA THR A 101 -0.15 26.38 9.65
C THR A 101 -0.43 27.88 9.56
N PHE A 102 0.49 28.71 10.08
CA PHE A 102 0.37 30.17 10.00
C PHE A 102 0.43 30.68 8.55
N ILE A 103 1.33 30.15 7.72
CA ILE A 103 1.43 30.50 6.30
C ILE A 103 0.12 30.17 5.57
N THR A 104 -0.47 28.99 5.78
CA THR A 104 -1.75 28.62 5.15
C THR A 104 -2.87 29.57 5.55
N LEU A 105 -2.95 29.97 6.84
CA LEU A 105 -3.92 30.97 7.30
C LEU A 105 -3.67 32.35 6.68
N LEU A 106 -2.41 32.78 6.59
CA LEU A 106 -2.04 34.05 5.98
C LEU A 106 -2.43 34.08 4.50
N LEU A 107 -2.18 33.00 3.76
CA LEU A 107 -2.56 32.87 2.35
C LEU A 107 -4.07 32.81 2.14
N ALA A 108 -4.82 32.28 3.11
CA ALA A 108 -6.28 32.26 3.07
C ALA A 108 -6.89 33.65 3.31
N THR A 109 -6.21 34.52 4.07
CA THR A 109 -6.79 35.76 4.60
C THR A 109 -7.37 36.69 3.52
N PRO A 110 -6.66 37.03 2.42
CA PRO A 110 -7.21 37.94 1.41
C PRO A 110 -8.46 37.38 0.73
N ALA A 111 -8.45 36.08 0.39
CA ALA A 111 -9.62 35.42 -0.19
C ALA A 111 -10.78 35.29 0.82
N SER A 112 -10.48 35.13 2.10
CA SER A 112 -11.49 35.01 3.16
C SER A 112 -12.26 36.31 3.42
N ILE A 113 -11.65 37.46 3.17
CA ILE A 113 -12.34 38.75 3.24
C ILE A 113 -13.44 38.83 2.18
N GLN A 114 -13.16 38.33 0.98
CA GLN A 114 -14.11 38.31 -0.12
C GLN A 114 -15.15 37.17 0.02
N TYR A 115 -14.73 36.04 0.60
CA TYR A 115 -15.53 34.82 0.74
C TYR A 115 -15.48 34.31 2.19
N PRO A 116 -16.30 34.86 3.10
CA PRO A 116 -16.20 34.59 4.55
C PRO A 116 -16.18 33.11 4.98
N PRO A 117 -16.93 32.18 4.35
CA PRO A 117 -16.86 30.75 4.72
C PRO A 117 -15.48 30.12 4.56
N LEU A 118 -14.62 30.69 3.70
CA LEU A 118 -13.28 30.17 3.42
C LEU A 118 -12.40 30.08 4.68
N LEU A 119 -12.51 31.07 5.58
CA LEU A 119 -11.73 31.05 6.82
C LEU A 119 -12.17 29.89 7.72
N ALA A 120 -13.48 29.64 7.82
CA ALA A 120 -14.02 28.53 8.59
C ALA A 120 -13.59 27.18 8.02
N TYR A 121 -13.60 27.02 6.69
CA TYR A 121 -13.10 25.80 6.05
C TYR A 121 -11.61 25.61 6.28
N THR A 122 -10.83 26.68 6.19
CA THR A 122 -9.38 26.67 6.41
C THR A 122 -9.02 26.26 7.83
N LEU A 123 -9.66 26.89 8.82
CA LEU A 123 -9.50 26.52 10.22
C LEU A 123 -9.92 25.07 10.47
N SER A 124 -11.00 24.62 9.86
CA SER A 124 -11.52 23.25 10.03
C SER A 124 -10.58 22.20 9.48
N PHE A 125 -10.04 22.35 8.27
CA PHE A 125 -9.13 21.34 7.73
C PHE A 125 -7.78 21.36 8.44
N LEU A 126 -7.28 22.55 8.85
CA LEU A 126 -6.05 22.64 9.64
C LEU A 126 -6.23 21.96 11.00
N PHE A 127 -7.35 22.22 11.67
CA PHE A 127 -7.71 21.55 12.92
C PHE A 127 -7.76 20.03 12.73
N LEU A 128 -8.46 19.53 11.70
CA LEU A 128 -8.54 18.11 11.41
C LEU A 128 -7.17 17.49 11.09
N SER A 129 -6.33 18.15 10.29
CA SER A 129 -4.96 17.67 10.00
C SER A 129 -4.13 17.51 11.28
N TRP A 130 -4.22 18.45 12.22
CA TRP A 130 -3.56 18.30 13.52
C TRP A 130 -4.22 17.22 14.38
N ALA A 131 -5.54 17.28 14.55
CA ALA A 131 -6.32 16.39 15.40
C ALA A 131 -6.29 14.93 14.93
N TYR A 132 -5.98 14.69 13.65
CA TYR A 132 -5.83 13.36 13.09
C TYR A 132 -4.73 12.56 13.80
N SER A 133 -3.54 13.13 13.95
CA SER A 133 -2.36 12.42 14.49
C SER A 133 -2.00 12.84 15.92
N SER A 134 -2.29 14.08 16.32
CA SER A 134 -1.84 14.63 17.62
C SER A 134 -2.84 14.39 18.78
N PRO A 135 -2.36 14.17 20.01
CA PRO A 135 -3.20 14.18 21.21
C PRO A 135 -3.87 15.55 21.44
N PRO A 136 -5.04 15.60 22.11
CA PRO A 136 -5.76 14.48 22.73
C PRO A 136 -6.71 13.72 21.78
N PHE A 137 -6.98 14.26 20.60
CA PHE A 137 -8.02 13.73 19.71
C PHE A 137 -7.59 12.43 19.03
N ARG A 138 -6.42 12.47 18.38
CA ARG A 138 -5.78 11.38 17.63
C ARG A 138 -6.81 10.58 16.83
N ILE A 139 -7.55 11.27 15.95
CA ILE A 139 -8.70 10.74 15.21
C ILE A 139 -8.35 9.47 14.42
N LYS A 140 -7.09 9.31 13.99
CA LYS A 140 -6.62 8.08 13.34
C LYS A 140 -6.85 6.79 14.15
N GLU A 141 -6.94 6.88 15.48
CA GLU A 141 -7.22 5.74 16.37
C GLU A 141 -8.71 5.61 16.74
N ARG A 142 -9.56 6.44 16.14
CA ARG A 142 -11.01 6.36 16.25
C ARG A 142 -11.51 5.57 15.05
N VAL A 143 -11.92 4.34 15.31
CA VAL A 143 -12.39 3.41 14.28
C VAL A 143 -13.51 4.05 13.45
N ILE A 144 -13.49 3.82 12.14
CA ILE A 144 -14.30 4.42 11.06
C ILE A 144 -14.00 5.91 10.84
N LEU A 145 -13.85 6.68 11.93
CA LEU A 145 -13.54 8.10 11.86
C LEU A 145 -12.16 8.38 11.27
N ASP A 146 -11.22 7.44 11.36
CA ASP A 146 -9.92 7.51 10.69
C ASP A 146 -10.04 7.81 9.18
N SER A 147 -10.96 7.13 8.50
CA SER A 147 -11.15 7.30 7.06
C SER A 147 -12.11 8.44 6.73
N LEU A 148 -13.19 8.59 7.51
CA LEU A 148 -14.16 9.67 7.29
C LEU A 148 -13.55 11.07 7.53
N SER A 149 -12.59 11.21 8.47
CA SER A 149 -11.91 12.49 8.68
C SER A 149 -11.09 12.92 7.47
N ASN A 150 -10.48 11.96 6.76
CA ASN A 150 -9.75 12.24 5.51
C ASN A 150 -10.73 12.65 4.39
N GLY A 151 -11.90 12.01 4.33
CA GLY A 151 -13.01 12.46 3.49
C GLY A 151 -13.41 13.92 3.75
N LEU A 152 -13.56 14.28 5.03
CA LEU A 152 -13.94 15.62 5.44
C LEU A 152 -12.88 16.67 5.09
N ILE A 153 -11.60 16.35 5.27
CA ILE A 153 -10.49 17.23 4.85
C ILE A 153 -10.56 17.51 3.33
N CYS A 154 -10.76 16.47 2.51
CA CYS A 154 -10.91 16.64 1.06
C CYS A 154 -12.17 17.43 0.69
N TRP A 155 -13.29 17.19 1.39
CA TRP A 155 -14.51 17.99 1.22
C TRP A 155 -14.26 19.47 1.51
N LEU A 156 -13.50 19.79 2.57
CA LEU A 156 -13.17 21.17 2.94
C LEU A 156 -12.26 21.84 1.91
N PHE A 157 -11.30 21.12 1.31
CA PHE A 157 -10.52 21.64 0.18
C PHE A 157 -11.42 21.96 -1.02
N TRP A 158 -12.33 21.04 -1.36
CA TRP A 158 -13.27 21.24 -2.45
C TRP A 158 -14.21 22.43 -2.18
N ALA A 159 -14.80 22.51 -0.99
CA ALA A 159 -15.71 23.58 -0.58
C ALA A 159 -15.03 24.95 -0.60
N SER A 160 -13.74 25.00 -0.24
CA SER A 160 -12.92 26.22 -0.31
C SER A 160 -12.79 26.75 -1.73
N GLY A 161 -12.64 25.88 -2.73
CA GLY A 161 -12.59 26.29 -4.13
C GLY A 161 -13.96 26.59 -4.71
N TYR A 162 -14.96 25.77 -4.38
CA TYR A 162 -16.33 25.92 -4.84
C TYR A 162 -16.93 27.28 -4.42
N THR A 163 -16.78 27.64 -3.14
CA THR A 163 -17.34 28.89 -2.58
C THR A 163 -16.77 30.13 -3.27
N GLN A 164 -15.48 30.10 -3.65
CA GLN A 164 -14.84 31.20 -4.35
C GLN A 164 -15.21 31.26 -5.84
N GLY A 165 -15.69 30.14 -6.39
CA GLY A 165 -16.09 30.05 -7.79
C GLY A 165 -17.57 30.33 -8.04
N ASP A 166 -18.43 30.09 -7.05
CA ASP A 166 -19.84 30.51 -7.05
C ASP A 166 -19.98 32.01 -6.74
N ASP A 167 -21.21 32.49 -6.55
CA ASP A 167 -21.53 33.87 -6.11
C ASP A 167 -21.01 34.24 -4.70
N GLY A 168 -20.21 33.38 -4.06
CA GLY A 168 -19.61 33.61 -2.76
C GLY A 168 -20.54 33.37 -1.57
N THR A 169 -21.79 32.96 -1.80
CA THR A 169 -22.77 32.71 -0.74
C THR A 169 -22.48 31.46 0.08
N GLY A 170 -21.68 30.54 -0.48
CA GLY A 170 -21.46 29.22 0.12
C GLY A 170 -22.68 28.31 0.00
N ASP A 171 -23.65 28.64 -0.83
CA ASP A 171 -24.77 27.76 -1.14
C ASP A 171 -24.28 26.58 -1.99
N ILE A 172 -24.07 25.45 -1.32
CA ILE A 172 -23.61 24.21 -1.94
C ILE A 172 -24.73 23.54 -2.75
N GLY A 173 -25.96 24.11 -2.76
CA GLY A 173 -27.14 23.49 -3.35
C GLY A 173 -26.98 23.05 -4.81
N LYS A 174 -26.29 23.83 -5.65
CA LYS A 174 -26.10 23.50 -7.08
C LYS A 174 -25.15 22.31 -7.32
N SER A 175 -24.24 22.02 -6.39
CA SER A 175 -23.24 20.95 -6.53
C SER A 175 -23.08 20.10 -5.27
N PHE A 176 -24.16 19.98 -4.50
CA PHE A 176 -24.21 19.25 -3.23
C PHE A 176 -23.66 17.84 -3.38
N TYR A 177 -24.13 17.13 -4.41
CA TYR A 177 -23.70 15.76 -4.69
C TYR A 177 -22.22 15.65 -5.05
N SER A 178 -21.65 16.64 -5.76
CA SER A 178 -20.24 16.64 -6.15
C SER A 178 -19.32 16.73 -4.92
N GLY A 179 -19.66 17.56 -3.94
CA GLY A 179 -18.90 17.65 -2.69
C GLY A 179 -18.92 16.34 -1.92
N TRP A 180 -20.10 15.74 -1.74
CA TRP A 180 -20.21 14.45 -1.05
C TRP A 180 -19.57 13.31 -1.83
N ALA A 181 -19.55 13.35 -3.16
CA ALA A 181 -18.78 12.41 -3.96
C ALA A 181 -17.27 12.50 -3.66
N VAL A 182 -16.71 13.72 -3.56
CA VAL A 182 -15.31 13.94 -3.14
C VAL A 182 -15.06 13.38 -1.73
N PHE A 183 -15.97 13.66 -0.79
CA PHE A 183 -15.88 13.15 0.60
C PHE A 183 -15.77 11.63 0.63
N PHE A 184 -16.69 10.93 -0.04
CA PHE A 184 -16.72 9.47 -0.03
C PHE A 184 -15.56 8.87 -0.83
N TYR A 185 -15.18 9.48 -1.95
CA TYR A 185 -14.02 9.00 -2.73
C TYR A 185 -12.73 9.06 -1.91
N ALA A 186 -12.50 10.16 -1.20
CA ALA A 186 -11.33 10.32 -0.34
C ALA A 186 -11.37 9.38 0.87
N SER A 187 -12.54 9.22 1.51
CA SER A 187 -12.73 8.25 2.59
C SER A 187 -12.42 6.82 2.14
N ALA A 188 -12.87 6.45 0.94
CA ALA A 188 -12.61 5.14 0.34
C ALA A 188 -11.12 4.92 0.11
N SER A 189 -10.48 5.88 -0.56
CA SER A 189 -9.05 5.85 -0.88
C SER A 189 -8.19 5.72 0.39
N HIS A 190 -8.56 6.44 1.46
CA HIS A 190 -7.89 6.34 2.75
C HIS A 190 -8.11 4.97 3.40
N SER A 191 -9.35 4.47 3.44
CA SER A 191 -9.67 3.15 4.01
C SER A 191 -8.90 2.03 3.30
N LEU A 192 -8.76 2.10 1.98
CA LEU A 192 -7.95 1.17 1.21
C LEU A 192 -6.45 1.32 1.52
N ALA A 193 -5.94 2.55 1.58
CA ALA A 193 -4.53 2.79 1.90
C ALA A 193 -4.16 2.27 3.31
N ALA A 194 -5.07 2.39 4.28
CA ALA A 194 -4.86 1.93 5.66
C ALA A 194 -4.62 0.41 5.76
N VAL A 195 -5.11 -0.38 4.80
CA VAL A 195 -4.85 -1.83 4.72
C VAL A 195 -3.34 -2.11 4.71
N ALA A 196 -2.56 -1.31 3.97
CA ALA A 196 -1.12 -1.50 3.83
C ALA A 196 -0.33 -1.19 5.12
N ASP A 197 -0.93 -0.48 6.08
CA ASP A 197 -0.34 -0.07 7.36
C ASP A 197 -0.76 -0.97 8.54
N THR A 198 -1.65 -1.95 8.31
CA THR A 198 -2.24 -2.79 9.37
C THR A 198 -1.20 -3.47 10.26
N ASN A 199 -0.20 -4.15 9.67
CA ASN A 199 0.80 -4.88 10.45
C ASN A 199 1.71 -3.96 11.29
N PRO A 200 2.35 -2.92 10.72
CA PRO A 200 3.07 -1.91 11.50
C PRO A 200 2.24 -1.27 12.61
N ASP A 201 1.00 -0.84 12.31
CA ASP A 201 0.12 -0.18 13.28
C ASP A 201 -0.29 -1.12 14.41
N LYS A 202 -0.53 -2.40 14.10
CA LYS A 202 -0.83 -3.43 15.11
C LYS A 202 0.34 -3.64 16.06
N LEU A 203 1.57 -3.66 15.55
CA LEU A 203 2.76 -3.79 16.38
C LEU A 203 3.04 -2.53 17.22
N ALA A 204 2.67 -1.35 16.71
CA ALA A 204 2.68 -0.08 17.44
C ALA A 204 1.48 0.08 18.41
N LYS A 205 0.57 -0.89 18.46
CA LYS A 205 -0.64 -0.91 19.31
C LYS A 205 -1.64 0.21 19.00
N TYR A 206 -1.68 0.69 17.76
CA TYR A 206 -2.68 1.67 17.33
C TYR A 206 -4.03 1.01 17.09
N ARG A 207 -5.11 1.80 17.21
CA ARG A 207 -6.50 1.32 17.06
C ARG A 207 -7.17 1.83 15.79
N THR A 208 -6.49 1.77 14.65
CA THR A 208 -7.09 2.07 13.34
C THR A 208 -8.17 1.05 12.99
N THR A 209 -9.04 1.38 12.03
CA THR A 209 -10.12 0.49 11.56
C THR A 209 -9.58 -0.85 11.08
N ALA A 210 -8.49 -0.84 10.31
CA ALA A 210 -7.88 -2.04 9.78
C ALA A 210 -7.24 -2.91 10.88
N VAL A 211 -6.70 -2.32 11.95
CA VAL A 211 -6.15 -3.09 13.08
C VAL A 211 -7.26 -3.74 13.92
N VAL A 212 -8.33 -3.01 14.20
CA VAL A 212 -9.41 -3.47 15.08
C VAL A 212 -10.30 -4.51 14.41
N TYR A 213 -10.71 -4.26 13.17
CA TYR A 213 -11.66 -5.12 12.44
C TYR A 213 -11.02 -5.95 11.31
N GLY A 214 -9.74 -5.75 11.03
CA GLY A 214 -8.99 -6.46 10.00
C GLY A 214 -8.99 -5.79 8.63
N GLU A 215 -8.03 -6.19 7.80
CA GLU A 215 -7.80 -5.68 6.44
C GLU A 215 -9.03 -5.84 5.55
N LYS A 216 -9.73 -6.99 5.63
CA LYS A 216 -10.94 -7.25 4.85
C LYS A 216 -12.08 -6.31 5.21
N PHE A 217 -12.24 -5.95 6.48
CA PHE A 217 -13.29 -4.99 6.87
C PHE A 217 -12.97 -3.57 6.37
N ALA A 218 -11.71 -3.13 6.45
CA ALA A 218 -11.29 -1.85 5.89
C ALA A 218 -11.46 -1.81 4.36
N ALA A 219 -11.18 -2.91 3.65
CA ALA A 219 -11.45 -3.02 2.22
C ALA A 219 -12.95 -3.00 1.90
N PHE A 220 -13.79 -3.62 2.74
CA PHE A 220 -15.24 -3.55 2.60
C PHE A 220 -15.76 -2.13 2.77
N LEU A 221 -15.29 -1.38 3.78
CA LEU A 221 -15.64 0.03 3.94
C LEU A 221 -15.20 0.87 2.73
N SER A 222 -14.01 0.61 2.20
CA SER A 222 -13.54 1.24 0.95
C SER A 222 -14.52 1.01 -0.20
N ILE A 223 -14.99 -0.23 -0.39
CA ILE A 223 -16.00 -0.56 -1.41
C ILE A 223 -17.29 0.23 -1.18
N THR A 224 -17.80 0.25 0.05
CA THR A 224 -19.02 1.00 0.39
C THR A 224 -18.87 2.48 0.06
N TYR A 225 -17.76 3.10 0.46
CA TYR A 225 -17.52 4.51 0.20
C TYR A 225 -17.31 4.82 -1.29
N TYR A 226 -16.55 4.02 -2.03
CA TYR A 226 -16.43 4.22 -3.48
C TYR A 226 -17.78 4.04 -4.19
N PHE A 227 -18.61 3.09 -3.75
CA PHE A 227 -19.95 2.91 -4.30
C PHE A 227 -20.85 4.14 -4.03
N CYS A 228 -20.84 4.68 -2.81
CA CYS A 228 -21.53 5.94 -2.50
C CYS A 228 -21.02 7.09 -3.37
N ALA A 229 -19.70 7.22 -3.54
CA ALA A 229 -19.10 8.25 -4.39
C ALA A 229 -19.54 8.10 -5.86
N ALA A 230 -19.61 6.88 -6.37
CA ALA A 230 -20.04 6.60 -7.74
C ALA A 230 -21.51 6.96 -7.98
N ILE A 231 -22.40 6.68 -7.02
CA ILE A 231 -23.81 7.07 -7.10
C ILE A 231 -23.95 8.58 -7.08
N LEU A 232 -23.30 9.27 -6.13
CA LEU A 232 -23.39 10.72 -5.98
C LEU A 232 -22.80 11.48 -7.18
N ALA A 233 -21.71 10.98 -7.75
CA ALA A 233 -21.13 11.55 -8.97
C ALA A 233 -21.88 11.17 -10.25
N GLY A 234 -22.79 10.20 -10.19
CA GLY A 234 -23.36 9.52 -11.36
C GLY A 234 -22.36 8.55 -12.00
N ILE A 235 -22.74 7.27 -12.08
CA ILE A 235 -21.85 6.17 -12.50
C ILE A 235 -21.28 6.36 -13.91
N SER A 236 -22.02 7.02 -14.80
CA SER A 236 -21.61 7.28 -16.19
C SER A 236 -20.63 8.45 -16.34
N THR A 237 -20.38 9.24 -15.29
CA THR A 237 -19.39 10.33 -15.34
C THR A 237 -17.98 9.81 -15.20
N SER A 238 -16.98 10.59 -15.61
CA SER A 238 -15.57 10.21 -15.45
C SER A 238 -15.20 9.93 -13.99
N ILE A 239 -15.77 10.70 -13.05
CA ILE A 239 -15.57 10.51 -11.61
C ILE A 239 -16.28 9.24 -11.12
N GLY A 240 -17.53 9.02 -11.56
CA GLY A 240 -18.29 7.81 -11.23
C GLY A 240 -17.58 6.53 -11.71
N MET A 241 -17.07 6.54 -12.94
CA MET A 241 -16.28 5.44 -13.49
C MET A 241 -14.99 5.19 -12.71
N ALA A 242 -14.28 6.26 -12.32
CA ALA A 242 -13.08 6.14 -11.48
C ALA A 242 -13.40 5.57 -10.10
N ALA A 243 -14.55 5.93 -9.50
CA ALA A 243 -15.01 5.36 -8.24
C ALA A 243 -15.37 3.87 -8.39
N CYS A 244 -16.03 3.48 -9.48
CA CYS A 244 -16.27 2.07 -9.81
C CYS A 244 -14.97 1.28 -9.98
N ALA A 245 -13.92 1.86 -10.57
CA ALA A 245 -12.61 1.23 -10.62
C ALA A 245 -12.02 1.03 -9.21
N GLY A 246 -12.19 2.00 -8.31
CA GLY A 246 -11.83 1.89 -6.90
C GLY A 246 -12.56 0.76 -6.16
N VAL A 247 -13.83 0.52 -6.47
CA VAL A 247 -14.60 -0.65 -5.99
C VAL A 247 -13.90 -1.94 -6.41
N ILE A 248 -13.56 -2.07 -7.70
CA ILE A 248 -12.90 -3.26 -8.25
C ILE A 248 -11.54 -3.49 -7.57
N THR A 249 -10.72 -2.45 -7.43
CA THR A 249 -9.42 -2.53 -6.74
C THR A 249 -9.58 -3.00 -5.30
N SER A 250 -10.57 -2.48 -4.59
CA SER A 250 -10.82 -2.85 -3.19
C SER A 250 -11.34 -4.29 -3.05
N MET A 251 -12.12 -4.79 -4.02
CA MET A 251 -12.58 -6.19 -4.06
C MET A 251 -11.43 -7.20 -4.14
N VAL A 252 -10.30 -6.83 -4.78
CA VAL A 252 -9.12 -7.70 -4.85
C VAL A 252 -8.66 -8.10 -3.44
N ILE A 253 -8.67 -7.18 -2.48
CA ILE A 253 -8.27 -7.45 -1.08
C ILE A 253 -9.22 -8.43 -0.39
N LEU A 254 -10.52 -8.39 -0.71
CA LEU A 254 -11.49 -9.33 -0.13
C LEU A 254 -11.30 -10.77 -0.62
N ILE A 255 -10.92 -10.91 -1.89
CA ILE A 255 -10.79 -12.20 -2.59
C ILE A 255 -9.40 -12.80 -2.39
N GLN A 256 -8.39 -11.98 -2.10
CA GLN A 256 -7.07 -12.47 -1.75
C GLN A 256 -7.13 -13.21 -0.40
N ASP A 257 -6.82 -14.51 -0.45
CA ASP A 257 -6.58 -15.29 0.76
C ASP A 257 -5.26 -14.86 1.41
N GLU A 258 -5.25 -14.76 2.74
CA GLU A 258 -4.03 -14.56 3.51
C GLU A 258 -3.05 -15.70 3.20
N TYR A 259 -1.95 -15.39 2.52
CA TYR A 259 -0.83 -16.31 2.48
C TYR A 259 -0.18 -16.31 3.86
N VAL A 260 -0.43 -17.38 4.62
CA VAL A 260 0.24 -17.65 5.90
C VAL A 260 1.76 -17.60 5.70
N VAL A 261 2.40 -16.54 6.18
CA VAL A 261 3.85 -16.48 6.34
C VAL A 261 4.19 -17.37 7.53
N ILE A 262 4.72 -18.56 7.26
CA ILE A 262 5.15 -19.50 8.30
C ILE A 262 6.41 -18.93 8.97
N PRO A 263 6.38 -18.59 10.27
CA PRO A 263 7.57 -18.13 10.97
C PRO A 263 8.57 -19.29 11.05
N GLY A 264 9.78 -19.08 10.53
CA GLY A 264 10.84 -20.11 10.46
C GLY A 264 11.53 -20.26 9.10
N ARG A 265 11.06 -19.56 8.06
CA ARG A 265 11.87 -19.31 6.86
C ARG A 265 11.90 -17.81 6.59
N GLY A 266 12.96 -17.15 7.05
CA GLY A 266 13.36 -15.88 6.46
C GLY A 266 13.60 -16.12 4.98
N HIS A 267 12.67 -15.70 4.15
CA HIS A 267 12.77 -15.35 2.73
C HIS A 267 11.33 -15.29 2.21
N SER A 268 10.77 -14.09 2.30
CA SER A 268 9.68 -13.67 1.42
C SER A 268 10.15 -13.88 -0.02
N LEU A 269 9.63 -14.92 -0.67
CA LEU A 269 9.77 -15.12 -2.11
C LEU A 269 8.81 -14.16 -2.82
N TYR A 270 9.09 -12.85 -2.77
CA TYR A 270 8.72 -11.90 -3.85
C TYR A 270 9.36 -10.50 -3.77
N SER A 271 10.40 -10.23 -2.97
CA SER A 271 11.01 -8.89 -2.92
C SER A 271 12.51 -8.81 -3.25
N GLN A 272 13.12 -9.81 -3.89
CA GLN A 272 14.56 -9.81 -4.21
C GLN A 272 14.86 -10.47 -5.57
N SER A 273 14.29 -9.94 -6.67
CA SER A 273 14.72 -10.32 -8.02
C SER A 273 15.48 -9.23 -8.75
N ILE A 274 15.99 -8.21 -8.05
CA ILE A 274 16.92 -7.23 -8.60
C ILE A 274 17.93 -6.92 -7.49
N PHE A 275 19.22 -7.15 -7.76
CA PHE A 275 20.37 -7.02 -6.86
C PHE A 275 20.55 -8.13 -5.81
N LEU A 276 21.25 -9.19 -6.21
CA LEU A 276 22.23 -9.88 -5.37
C LEU A 276 23.29 -10.48 -6.30
N GLU A 277 24.29 -9.66 -6.61
CA GLU A 277 25.60 -10.16 -7.04
C GLU A 277 26.52 -10.01 -5.82
N ASP A 278 27.20 -11.10 -5.53
CA ASP A 278 28.31 -11.27 -4.59
C ASP A 278 28.03 -11.16 -3.08
N THR A 279 28.09 -12.31 -2.41
CA THR A 279 28.82 -12.47 -1.13
C THR A 279 29.11 -13.95 -0.91
N THR A 280 30.36 -14.21 -0.60
CA THR A 280 31.02 -15.49 -0.45
C THR A 280 30.78 -16.11 0.93
N LYS A 281 30.78 -17.46 0.96
CA LYS A 281 31.06 -18.38 2.10
C LYS A 281 30.19 -18.28 3.37
N THR A 282 29.48 -19.38 3.71
CA THR A 282 29.89 -20.36 4.76
C THR A 282 28.84 -21.48 4.93
N ASP A 283 29.34 -22.72 4.94
CA ASP A 283 28.97 -23.88 5.76
C ASP A 283 27.61 -24.60 5.63
N ASN A 284 27.68 -25.68 4.83
CA ASN A 284 27.24 -27.05 5.12
C ASN A 284 26.18 -27.27 6.22
N HIS A 285 24.91 -27.32 5.83
CA HIS A 285 23.95 -28.37 6.22
C HIS A 285 22.87 -28.50 5.15
N ILE A 286 23.13 -29.31 4.11
CA ILE A 286 22.13 -29.65 3.09
C ILE A 286 21.12 -30.64 3.72
N ALA A 287 20.11 -30.10 4.41
CA ALA A 287 18.87 -30.83 4.58
C ALA A 287 18.24 -30.96 3.19
N LYS A 288 18.10 -32.20 2.69
CA LYS A 288 17.39 -32.55 1.44
C LYS A 288 15.89 -32.22 1.57
N GLY A 289 15.55 -30.94 1.62
CA GLY A 289 14.23 -30.42 1.34
C GLY A 289 14.00 -30.51 -0.16
N THR A 290 12.88 -31.09 -0.56
CA THR A 290 12.51 -31.30 -1.96
C THR A 290 12.34 -29.97 -2.70
N SER A 291 13.42 -29.37 -3.17
CA SER A 291 13.43 -28.30 -4.17
C SER A 291 13.44 -28.83 -5.60
N SER A 292 13.48 -30.16 -5.80
CA SER A 292 13.67 -30.73 -7.15
C SER A 292 12.42 -30.70 -8.05
N PHE A 293 11.30 -30.10 -7.64
CA PHE A 293 10.14 -29.92 -8.52
C PHE A 293 9.43 -28.61 -8.16
N GLY A 294 9.56 -27.58 -8.99
CA GLY A 294 8.89 -26.28 -8.89
C GLY A 294 7.37 -26.35 -9.06
N LYS A 295 6.69 -27.19 -8.29
CA LYS A 295 5.23 -27.29 -8.23
C LYS A 295 4.75 -27.10 -6.78
N ARG A 296 3.95 -26.04 -6.58
CA ARG A 296 3.22 -25.78 -5.33
C ARG A 296 2.34 -27.00 -5.02
N SER A 297 2.61 -27.67 -3.90
CA SER A 297 1.86 -28.85 -3.48
C SER A 297 1.61 -28.79 -1.98
N LEU A 298 0.88 -27.76 -1.53
CA LEU A 298 0.42 -27.61 -0.14
C LEU A 298 -1.03 -28.10 -0.03
N HIS A 299 -1.33 -28.88 1.00
CA HIS A 299 -2.69 -29.34 1.30
C HIS A 299 -3.34 -28.39 2.30
N ILE A 300 -4.30 -27.59 1.84
CA ILE A 300 -4.91 -26.46 2.59
C ILE A 300 -5.41 -26.90 3.97
N GLN A 301 -6.29 -27.90 4.04
CA GLN A 301 -6.87 -28.34 5.32
C GLN A 301 -5.89 -29.00 6.30
N LYS A 302 -4.72 -29.47 5.83
CA LYS A 302 -3.80 -30.27 6.64
C LYS A 302 -2.45 -29.60 6.83
N HIS A 303 -2.29 -28.37 6.33
CA HIS A 303 -1.06 -27.57 6.36
C HIS A 303 0.23 -28.37 6.12
N THR A 304 0.19 -29.37 5.22
CA THR A 304 1.29 -30.30 4.94
C THR A 304 1.47 -30.46 3.43
N CYS A 305 2.63 -30.93 2.99
CA CYS A 305 2.86 -31.16 1.57
C CYS A 305 1.86 -32.19 1.00
N ALA A 306 1.07 -31.79 0.01
CA ALA A 306 0.11 -32.63 -0.69
C ALA A 306 0.76 -33.79 -1.47
N ASN A 307 2.05 -33.71 -1.78
CA ASN A 307 2.76 -34.78 -2.46
C ASN A 307 3.39 -35.78 -1.47
N CYS A 308 4.23 -35.29 -0.54
CA CYS A 308 5.01 -36.16 0.34
C CYS A 308 4.51 -36.22 1.79
N GLY A 309 3.69 -35.29 2.26
CA GLY A 309 3.23 -35.26 3.66
C GLY A 309 4.21 -34.60 4.65
N TYR A 310 5.28 -33.95 4.15
CA TYR A 310 6.16 -33.11 4.96
C TYR A 310 5.34 -32.12 5.82
N PRO A 311 5.67 -31.93 7.11
CA PRO A 311 6.91 -32.34 7.80
C PRO A 311 6.95 -33.77 8.36
N SER A 312 5.92 -34.59 8.14
CA SER A 312 5.94 -35.98 8.65
C SER A 312 7.07 -36.80 8.01
N ALA A 313 7.78 -37.57 8.83
CA ALA A 313 8.82 -38.50 8.38
C ALA A 313 8.28 -39.61 7.47
N LYS A 314 6.99 -39.93 7.58
CA LYS A 314 6.33 -40.94 6.75
C LYS A 314 5.56 -40.28 5.61
N VAL A 315 5.77 -40.82 4.42
CA VAL A 315 5.03 -40.39 3.23
C VAL A 315 3.54 -40.68 3.38
N ARG A 316 2.70 -39.66 3.19
CA ARG A 316 1.24 -39.78 3.32
C ARG A 316 0.66 -40.84 2.37
N LYS A 317 -0.24 -41.69 2.88
CA LYS A 317 -1.00 -42.70 2.12
C LYS A 317 -2.50 -42.41 2.27
N PHE A 318 -3.21 -42.17 1.17
CA PHE A 318 -4.68 -42.14 1.15
C PHE A 318 -5.19 -43.40 0.49
N ASN A 319 -6.14 -44.09 1.12
CA ASN A 319 -6.68 -45.33 0.56
C ASN A 319 -7.35 -45.13 -0.80
N TRP A 320 -7.96 -43.96 -1.03
CA TRP A 320 -8.59 -43.57 -2.30
C TRP A 320 -7.63 -43.14 -3.43
N SER A 321 -6.31 -43.13 -3.20
CA SER A 321 -5.33 -42.62 -4.16
C SER A 321 -4.36 -43.70 -4.67
N GLU A 322 -4.90 -44.82 -5.16
CA GLU A 322 -4.09 -45.93 -5.70
C GLU A 322 -3.11 -45.50 -6.78
N LYS A 323 -3.53 -44.61 -7.69
CA LYS A 323 -2.67 -44.08 -8.76
C LYS A 323 -1.45 -43.35 -8.22
N ALA A 324 -1.57 -42.64 -7.09
CA ALA A 324 -0.43 -41.99 -6.43
C ALA A 324 0.44 -42.99 -5.66
N LYS A 325 -0.15 -44.05 -5.07
CA LYS A 325 0.60 -45.17 -4.48
C LYS A 325 1.46 -45.87 -5.53
N ARG A 326 0.90 -46.16 -6.72
CA ARG A 326 1.61 -46.78 -7.87
C ARG A 326 2.73 -45.92 -8.45
N ARG A 327 2.64 -44.59 -8.35
CA ARG A 327 3.71 -43.66 -8.78
C ARG A 327 4.93 -43.64 -7.84
N LYS A 328 4.80 -44.21 -6.64
CA LYS A 328 5.88 -44.32 -5.65
C LYS A 328 6.43 -45.75 -5.50
N SER A 329 5.81 -46.74 -6.13
CA SER A 329 6.40 -48.06 -6.32
C SER A 329 7.43 -48.03 -7.44
N THR A 330 8.45 -48.86 -7.33
CA THR A 330 9.48 -49.08 -8.34
C THR A 330 8.87 -49.57 -9.65
N GLY A 331 8.69 -48.68 -10.65
CA GLY A 331 8.21 -49.08 -11.98
C GLY A 331 7.94 -47.93 -12.97
N THR A 332 8.27 -48.20 -14.24
CA THR A 332 7.96 -47.47 -15.50
C THR A 332 8.50 -46.05 -15.66
N GLY A 333 9.84 -45.91 -15.66
CA GLY A 333 10.51 -44.74 -16.23
C GLY A 333 11.92 -44.50 -15.69
N ARG A 334 12.10 -44.71 -14.38
CA ARG A 334 13.40 -44.51 -13.68
C ARG A 334 14.35 -45.71 -13.73
N MET A 335 13.86 -46.88 -14.14
CA MET A 335 14.64 -48.10 -14.32
C MET A 335 15.06 -48.35 -15.78
N ARG A 336 15.10 -47.30 -16.62
CA ARG A 336 15.54 -47.45 -18.02
C ARG A 336 16.96 -48.02 -18.12
N TYR A 337 17.80 -47.76 -17.11
CA TYR A 337 19.16 -48.29 -17.03
C TYR A 337 19.18 -49.82 -16.91
N LEU A 338 18.26 -50.44 -16.15
CA LEU A 338 18.19 -51.89 -15.94
C LEU A 338 18.04 -52.65 -17.26
N LYS A 339 17.34 -52.10 -18.26
CA LYS A 339 17.24 -52.70 -19.61
C LYS A 339 18.59 -52.89 -20.30
N THR A 340 19.61 -52.13 -19.90
CA THR A 340 20.96 -52.18 -20.47
C THR A 340 21.99 -52.79 -19.52
N VAL A 341 21.61 -53.12 -18.28
CA VAL A 341 22.53 -53.62 -17.25
C VAL A 341 23.03 -55.02 -17.61
N ASP A 342 22.16 -55.92 -18.07
CA ASP A 342 22.58 -57.28 -18.46
C ASP A 342 23.57 -57.25 -19.63
N ARG A 343 23.32 -56.39 -20.62
CA ARG A 343 24.26 -56.16 -21.73
C ARG A 343 25.59 -55.59 -21.24
N LYS A 344 25.58 -54.64 -20.30
CA LYS A 344 26.80 -54.08 -19.74
C LYS A 344 27.55 -55.11 -18.90
N PHE A 345 26.85 -55.95 -18.16
CA PHE A 345 27.42 -57.03 -17.36
C PHE A 345 28.12 -58.06 -18.23
N GLN A 346 27.49 -58.51 -19.32
CA GLN A 346 28.11 -59.42 -20.31
C GLN A 346 29.36 -58.81 -20.96
N ASN A 347 29.39 -57.48 -21.13
CA ASN A 347 30.54 -56.75 -21.67
C ASN A 347 31.56 -56.31 -20.59
N GLY A 348 31.47 -56.84 -19.35
CA GLY A 348 32.39 -56.50 -18.26
C GLY A 348 32.38 -55.01 -17.86
N PHE A 349 31.26 -54.32 -18.10
CA PHE A 349 31.06 -52.87 -17.88
C PHE A 349 32.03 -51.96 -18.64
N GLN A 350 32.71 -52.47 -19.67
CA GLN A 350 33.59 -51.66 -20.51
C GLN A 350 32.81 -50.60 -21.28
N THR A 351 33.33 -49.37 -21.31
CA THR A 351 32.77 -48.25 -22.08
C THR A 351 33.67 -47.98 -23.28
N GLY A 352 33.14 -48.11 -24.50
CA GLY A 352 33.89 -47.90 -25.74
C GLY A 352 33.58 -48.96 -26.80
N VAL A 353 34.23 -48.86 -27.95
CA VAL A 353 34.11 -49.85 -29.04
C VAL A 353 34.91 -51.11 -28.65
N PRO A 354 34.37 -52.33 -28.84
CA PRO A 354 35.09 -53.57 -28.53
C PRO A 354 36.42 -53.67 -29.29
N LYS A 355 37.44 -54.23 -28.65
CA LYS A 355 38.77 -54.44 -29.25
C LYS A 355 38.63 -55.33 -30.50
N GLY A 356 38.82 -54.77 -31.70
CA GLY A 356 38.70 -55.48 -32.98
C GLY A 356 37.38 -55.28 -33.76
N ALA A 357 36.48 -54.40 -33.31
CA ALA A 357 35.28 -54.11 -34.08
C ALA A 357 35.61 -53.29 -35.35
N ARG A 358 35.16 -53.78 -36.51
CA ARG A 358 35.23 -53.06 -37.80
C ARG A 358 34.09 -52.05 -37.90
N GLY A 359 34.17 -50.96 -37.14
CA GLY A 359 33.29 -49.81 -37.26
C GLY A 359 34.11 -48.54 -37.53
N PRO A 360 33.52 -47.47 -38.11
CA PRO A 360 34.27 -46.26 -38.42
C PRO A 360 34.85 -45.67 -37.14
N THR A 361 36.17 -45.43 -37.15
CA THR A 361 36.90 -44.75 -36.09
C THR A 361 36.29 -43.36 -35.91
N ALA A 362 35.86 -43.02 -34.69
CA ALA A 362 35.25 -41.73 -34.39
C ALA A 362 36.21 -40.58 -34.72
N ALA A 363 35.66 -39.53 -35.37
CA ALA A 363 36.31 -38.25 -35.60
C ALA A 363 36.34 -37.40 -34.33
#